data_AF-A0A417B0F3-F1
#
_entry.id   AF-A0A417B0F3-F1
#
_cell.length_a   1.000
_cell.length_b   1.000
_cell.length_c   1.000
_cell.angle_alpha   90.00
_cell.angle_beta   90.00
_cell.angle_gamma   90.00
#
_symmetry.space_group_name_H-M   'P 1'
#
loop_
_entity.id
_entity.type
_entity.pdbx_description
1 polymer ?
#
loop_
_entity_poly.entity_id
_entity_poly.type
_entity_poly.pdbx_seq_one_letter_code
_entity_poly.pdbx_strand_id
1 'polypeptide(L)'
;MEIKKREILVSLIIAFIMLIVGIFISGKINDVGDSKQETYQKAIQIEEPELFRYCMSVNSGNGLIYGELKAIDTVSDPNIDGEWMDLYIKTQKYTMHTRTVSSGKSSHTETYWTWDTIDSESKHCETISFCGSEFQRSKIDTPESHYIDTVDTGYHLREEFFGVDSVHTGTIFTNMSDGTISEHSIFYKNESPKEVVKSIEDGGFWWIVMFWIFWIILTGFAIYGFCYLQNNWLD
;
A
#
# COMPACT_ATOMS: atom_id res chain seq x y z
N MET A 1 -43.69 -17.11 -12.02
CA MET A 1 -42.61 -17.88 -12.67
C MET A 1 -42.61 -19.26 -12.04
N GLU A 2 -42.98 -20.28 -12.79
CA GLU A 2 -43.10 -21.64 -12.29
C GLU A 2 -41.80 -22.37 -12.63
N ILE A 3 -40.97 -22.64 -11.62
CA ILE A 3 -39.67 -23.29 -11.81
C ILE A 3 -39.92 -24.77 -12.13
N LYS A 4 -39.54 -25.19 -13.33
CA LYS A 4 -39.69 -26.59 -13.77
C LYS A 4 -38.50 -27.43 -13.31
N LYS A 5 -38.72 -28.75 -13.12
CA LYS A 5 -37.68 -29.70 -12.70
C LYS A 5 -36.38 -29.63 -13.54
N ARG A 6 -36.50 -29.35 -14.84
CA ARG A 6 -35.37 -29.17 -15.76
C ARG A 6 -34.52 -27.93 -15.44
N GLU A 7 -35.13 -26.83 -15.00
CA GLU A 7 -34.45 -25.56 -14.71
C GLU A 7 -33.64 -25.71 -13.42
N ILE A 8 -34.14 -26.48 -12.47
CA ILE A 8 -33.39 -26.90 -11.27
C ILE A 8 -32.17 -27.74 -11.66
N LEU A 9 -32.34 -28.71 -12.56
CA LEU A 9 -31.23 -29.57 -13.02
C LEU A 9 -30.14 -28.76 -13.72
N VAL A 10 -30.51 -27.86 -14.64
CA VAL A 10 -29.54 -27.03 -15.36
C VAL A 10 -28.88 -26.01 -14.44
N SER A 11 -29.62 -25.42 -13.50
CA SER A 11 -29.04 -24.51 -12.49
C SER A 11 -27.99 -25.22 -11.62
N LEU A 12 -28.26 -26.47 -11.25
CA LEU A 12 -27.32 -27.31 -10.51
C LEU A 12 -26.07 -27.61 -11.34
N ILE A 13 -26.23 -27.94 -12.63
CA ILE A 13 -25.10 -28.14 -13.56
C ILE A 13 -24.26 -26.86 -13.69
N ILE A 14 -24.90 -25.70 -13.87
CA ILE A 14 -24.22 -24.40 -13.94
C ILE A 14 -23.43 -24.15 -12.65
N ALA A 15 -24.02 -24.39 -11.48
CA ALA A 15 -23.34 -24.24 -10.20
C ALA A 15 -22.10 -25.16 -10.09
N PHE A 16 -22.20 -26.42 -10.52
CA PHE A 16 -21.06 -27.35 -10.52
C PHE A 16 -19.94 -26.89 -11.47
N ILE A 17 -20.28 -26.45 -12.67
CA ILE A 17 -19.29 -25.93 -13.64
C ILE A 17 -18.61 -24.68 -13.07
N MET A 18 -19.39 -23.73 -12.53
CA MET A 18 -18.86 -22.52 -11.92
C MET A 18 -17.97 -22.82 -10.72
N LEU A 19 -18.29 -23.83 -9.91
CA LEU A 19 -17.45 -24.26 -8.79
C LEU A 19 -16.11 -24.84 -9.27
N ILE A 20 -16.12 -25.71 -10.28
CA ILE A 20 -14.90 -26.29 -10.86
C ILE A 20 -14.01 -25.17 -11.42
N VAL A 21 -14.58 -24.26 -12.22
CA VAL A 21 -13.84 -23.12 -12.78
C VAL A 21 -13.31 -22.22 -11.67
N GLY A 22 -14.13 -21.97 -10.63
CA GLY A 22 -13.74 -21.19 -9.46
C GLY A 22 -12.51 -21.77 -8.74
N ILE A 23 -12.45 -23.10 -8.56
CA ILE A 23 -11.28 -23.77 -7.97
C ILE A 23 -10.03 -23.58 -8.83
N PHE A 24 -10.13 -23.71 -10.15
CA PHE A 24 -8.99 -23.51 -11.04
C PHE A 24 -8.45 -22.06 -10.98
N ILE A 25 -9.34 -21.06 -10.99
CA ILE A 25 -8.95 -19.65 -10.88
C ILE A 25 -8.36 -19.36 -9.50
N SER A 26 -8.99 -19.87 -8.43
CA SER A 26 -8.49 -19.72 -7.05
C SER A 26 -7.10 -20.34 -6.88
N GLY A 27 -6.82 -21.49 -7.51
CA GLY A 27 -5.50 -22.11 -7.49
C GLY A 27 -4.45 -21.20 -8.14
N LYS A 28 -4.76 -20.60 -9.30
CA LYS A 28 -3.87 -19.63 -9.95
C LYS A 28 -3.61 -18.37 -9.13
N ILE A 29 -4.61 -17.90 -8.38
CA ILE A 29 -4.45 -16.77 -7.46
C ILE A 29 -3.52 -17.16 -6.29
N ASN A 30 -3.70 -18.37 -5.75
CA ASN A 30 -2.86 -18.89 -4.67
C ASN A 30 -1.40 -19.05 -5.11
N ASP A 31 -1.15 -19.62 -6.31
CA ASP A 31 0.21 -19.81 -6.83
C ASP A 31 1.01 -18.50 -6.89
N VAL A 32 0.36 -17.40 -7.29
CA VAL A 32 1.00 -16.07 -7.34
C VAL A 32 1.30 -15.56 -5.94
N GLY A 33 0.36 -15.70 -4.99
CA GLY A 33 0.56 -15.33 -3.59
C GLY A 33 1.65 -16.14 -2.89
N ASP A 34 1.63 -17.46 -3.09
CA ASP A 34 2.56 -18.43 -2.48
C ASP A 34 4.01 -18.12 -2.86
N SER A 35 4.28 -17.72 -4.12
CA SER A 35 5.66 -17.42 -4.56
C SER A 35 6.31 -16.26 -3.80
N LYS A 36 5.54 -15.21 -3.49
CA LYS A 36 6.01 -14.08 -2.69
C LYS A 36 6.17 -14.51 -1.23
N GLN A 37 5.17 -15.19 -0.67
CA GLN A 37 5.18 -15.68 0.70
C GLN A 37 6.37 -16.63 0.96
N GLU A 38 6.65 -17.56 0.05
CA GLU A 38 7.77 -18.50 0.14
C GLU A 38 9.11 -17.77 0.25
N THR A 39 9.27 -16.67 -0.49
CA THR A 39 10.49 -15.85 -0.43
C THR A 39 10.69 -15.22 0.95
N TYR A 40 9.62 -14.71 1.58
CA TYR A 40 9.66 -14.10 2.91
C TYR A 40 9.84 -15.15 4.01
N GLN A 41 9.18 -16.30 3.90
CA GLN A 41 9.31 -17.40 4.85
C GLN A 41 10.72 -18.01 4.86
N LYS A 42 11.38 -18.07 3.69
CA LYS A 42 12.75 -18.57 3.56
C LYS A 42 13.82 -17.53 3.86
N ALA A 43 13.45 -16.26 4.01
CA ALA A 43 14.40 -15.19 4.28
C ALA A 43 15.05 -15.38 5.65
N ILE A 44 16.34 -15.08 5.75
CA ILE A 44 17.07 -15.15 7.01
C ILE A 44 16.57 -14.01 7.91
N GLN A 45 16.12 -14.35 9.11
CA GLN A 45 15.70 -13.37 10.10
C GLN A 45 16.91 -12.92 10.91
N ILE A 46 17.16 -11.61 10.95
CA ILE A 46 18.30 -11.01 11.62
C ILE A 46 17.78 -9.92 12.55
N GLU A 47 18.06 -10.05 13.84
CA GLU A 47 17.72 -9.03 14.86
C GLU A 47 18.97 -8.33 15.42
N GLU A 48 20.16 -8.85 15.12
CA GLU A 48 21.43 -8.34 15.63
C GLU A 48 22.21 -7.58 14.53
N PRO A 49 22.63 -6.32 14.78
CA PRO A 49 23.39 -5.52 13.81
C PRO A 49 24.72 -6.15 13.35
N GLU A 50 25.41 -6.87 14.22
CA GLU A 50 26.67 -7.54 13.88
C GLU A 50 26.44 -8.68 12.88
N LEU A 51 25.38 -9.45 13.08
CA LEU A 51 24.98 -10.54 12.18
C LEU A 51 24.57 -9.99 10.81
N PHE A 52 23.91 -8.84 10.77
CA PHE A 52 23.56 -8.17 9.51
C PHE A 52 24.81 -7.85 8.65
N ARG A 53 25.83 -7.25 9.27
CA ARG A 53 27.10 -6.94 8.59
C ARG A 53 27.81 -8.19 8.09
N TYR A 54 27.85 -9.23 8.92
CA TYR A 54 28.42 -10.52 8.51
C TYR A 54 27.65 -11.10 7.31
N CYS A 55 26.32 -11.11 7.36
CA CYS A 55 25.47 -11.65 6.31
C CYS A 55 25.63 -10.93 4.96
N MET A 56 25.84 -9.61 4.97
CA MET A 56 26.21 -8.83 3.77
C MET A 56 27.56 -9.25 3.20
N SER A 57 28.55 -9.55 4.04
CA SER A 57 29.90 -9.92 3.59
C SER A 57 29.99 -11.30 2.94
N VAL A 58 29.09 -12.22 3.31
CA VAL A 58 29.08 -13.60 2.80
C VAL A 58 27.96 -13.87 1.77
N ASN A 59 27.31 -12.81 1.27
CA ASN A 59 26.24 -12.88 0.26
C ASN A 59 25.10 -13.83 0.68
N SER A 60 24.51 -13.59 1.86
CA SER A 60 23.50 -14.49 2.44
C SER A 60 22.16 -14.48 1.70
N GLY A 61 21.96 -13.61 0.72
CA GLY A 61 20.73 -13.52 -0.07
C GLY A 61 19.63 -12.77 0.67
N ASN A 62 18.37 -13.21 0.53
CA ASN A 62 17.22 -12.51 1.09
C ASN A 62 17.19 -12.59 2.62
N GLY A 63 16.99 -11.45 3.28
CA GLY A 63 16.85 -11.35 4.72
C GLY A 63 15.74 -10.40 5.15
N LEU A 64 15.22 -10.68 6.34
CA LEU A 64 14.37 -9.79 7.12
C LEU A 64 15.20 -9.29 8.30
N ILE A 65 15.60 -8.03 8.24
CA ILE A 65 16.53 -7.45 9.22
C ILE A 65 15.80 -6.42 10.04
N TYR A 66 15.69 -6.68 11.34
CA TYR A 66 15.13 -5.76 12.32
C TYR A 66 16.19 -4.79 12.81
N GLY A 67 15.84 -3.51 12.90
CA GLY A 67 16.77 -2.51 13.36
C GLY A 67 16.23 -1.08 13.38
N GLU A 68 17.13 -0.18 13.74
CA GLU A 68 16.91 1.26 13.68
C GLU A 68 17.40 1.80 12.33
N LEU A 69 16.51 2.53 11.66
CA LEU A 69 16.76 3.37 10.50
C LEU A 69 16.87 4.83 10.97
N LYS A 70 17.99 5.48 10.66
CA LYS A 70 18.28 6.84 11.08
C LYS A 70 18.79 7.70 9.93
N ALA A 71 18.26 8.91 9.78
CA ALA A 71 18.84 9.92 8.90
C ALA A 71 20.14 10.46 9.50
N ILE A 72 21.22 10.49 8.70
CA ILE A 72 22.53 11.01 9.15
C ILE A 72 22.61 12.52 8.91
N ASP A 73 22.23 12.96 7.72
CA ASP A 73 22.18 14.35 7.28
C ASP A 73 20.73 14.85 7.28
N THR A 74 20.19 15.06 8.48
CA THR A 74 18.82 15.52 8.67
C THR A 74 18.56 16.89 8.05
N VAL A 75 17.31 17.12 7.65
CA VAL A 75 16.83 18.41 7.13
C VAL A 75 15.97 19.12 8.17
N SER A 76 15.99 20.45 8.15
CA SER A 76 15.20 21.30 9.05
C SER A 76 14.70 22.53 8.30
N ASP A 77 13.72 23.21 8.89
CA ASP A 77 13.20 24.47 8.38
C ASP A 77 13.00 25.46 9.54
N PRO A 78 13.38 26.75 9.40
CA PRO A 78 13.26 27.73 10.48
C PRO A 78 11.84 27.96 10.99
N ASN A 79 10.82 27.61 10.19
CA ASN A 79 9.42 27.83 10.54
C ASN A 79 8.85 26.71 11.43
N ILE A 80 9.55 25.59 11.60
CA ILE A 80 9.12 24.45 12.43
C ILE A 80 10.27 23.91 13.27
N ASP A 81 9.97 23.44 14.48
CA ASP A 81 10.98 22.78 15.32
C ASP A 81 11.17 21.33 14.88
N GLY A 82 12.43 20.87 14.86
CA GLY A 82 12.78 19.46 14.66
C GLY A 82 13.76 19.21 13.52
N GLU A 83 14.18 17.96 13.44
CA GLU A 83 15.07 17.43 12.41
C GLU A 83 14.40 16.22 11.75
N TRP A 84 14.36 16.24 10.43
CA TRP A 84 13.54 15.33 9.63
C TRP A 84 14.42 14.55 8.66
N MET A 85 14.01 13.32 8.34
CA MET A 85 14.59 12.55 7.24
C MET A 85 14.16 13.16 5.90
N ASP A 86 12.86 13.40 5.76
CA ASP A 86 12.25 14.09 4.62
C ASP A 86 11.34 15.19 5.12
N LEU A 87 11.32 16.32 4.42
CA LEU A 87 10.43 17.44 4.69
C LEU A 87 9.81 17.93 3.38
N TYR A 88 8.48 17.98 3.36
CA TYR A 88 7.67 18.47 2.25
C TYR A 88 6.89 19.69 2.72
N ILE A 89 7.05 20.79 2.02
CA ILE A 89 6.47 22.09 2.35
C ILE A 89 5.49 22.45 1.23
N LYS A 90 4.26 22.79 1.58
CA LYS A 90 3.24 23.26 0.62
C LYS A 90 2.83 24.67 0.97
N THR A 91 3.21 25.63 0.14
CA THR A 91 2.75 27.00 0.28
C THR A 91 1.35 27.11 -0.31
N GLN A 92 0.40 27.53 0.50
CA GLN A 92 -1.01 27.68 0.14
C GLN A 92 -1.45 29.13 0.22
N LYS A 93 -2.34 29.50 -0.70
CA LYS A 93 -2.98 30.81 -0.73
C LYS A 93 -4.48 30.69 -0.56
N TYR A 94 -5.07 31.54 0.25
CA TYR A 94 -6.51 31.62 0.39
C TYR A 94 -7.10 32.37 -0.82
N THR A 95 -7.85 31.66 -1.65
CA THR A 95 -8.36 32.13 -2.93
C THR A 95 -9.87 32.01 -2.98
N MET A 96 -10.49 32.99 -3.63
CA MET A 96 -11.93 32.99 -3.87
C MET A 96 -12.23 32.19 -5.13
N HIS A 97 -13.21 31.31 -5.02
CA HIS A 97 -13.80 30.55 -6.11
C HIS A 97 -15.29 30.82 -6.23
N THR A 98 -15.82 30.61 -7.42
CA THR A 98 -17.26 30.70 -7.67
C THR A 98 -17.74 29.43 -8.35
N ARG A 99 -18.87 28.87 -7.89
CA ARG A 99 -19.55 27.76 -8.55
C ARG A 99 -20.99 28.13 -8.86
N THR A 100 -21.51 27.63 -9.98
CA THR A 100 -22.94 27.75 -10.29
C THR A 100 -23.66 26.54 -9.76
N VAL A 101 -24.64 26.76 -8.88
CA VAL A 101 -25.47 25.70 -8.31
C VAL A 101 -26.88 25.83 -8.88
N SER A 102 -27.43 24.71 -9.37
CA SER A 102 -28.79 24.65 -9.87
C SER A 102 -29.71 24.08 -8.79
N SER A 103 -30.76 24.83 -8.47
CA SER A 103 -31.84 24.40 -7.58
C SER A 103 -33.15 24.39 -8.36
N GLY A 104 -33.54 23.21 -8.85
CA GLY A 104 -34.72 23.05 -9.69
C GLY A 104 -34.55 23.72 -11.07
N LYS A 105 -35.37 24.74 -11.35
CA LYS A 105 -35.33 25.52 -12.61
C LYS A 105 -34.49 26.80 -12.54
N SER A 106 -33.92 27.09 -11.38
CA SER A 106 -33.14 28.30 -11.13
C SER A 106 -31.68 27.94 -10.88
N SER A 107 -30.76 28.80 -11.33
CA SER A 107 -29.33 28.68 -11.05
C SER A 107 -28.83 29.95 -10.38
N HIS A 108 -27.98 29.82 -9.36
CA HIS A 108 -27.33 30.94 -8.68
C HIS A 108 -25.83 30.68 -8.54
N THR A 109 -25.06 31.77 -8.48
CA THR A 109 -23.61 31.71 -8.27
C THR A 109 -23.31 31.76 -6.78
N GLU A 110 -22.65 30.73 -6.27
CA GLU A 110 -22.13 30.67 -4.91
C GLU A 110 -20.64 31.01 -4.93
N THR A 111 -20.23 31.89 -4.03
CA THR A 111 -18.83 32.18 -3.79
C THR A 111 -18.35 31.36 -2.59
N TYR A 112 -17.23 30.68 -2.73
CA TYR A 112 -16.58 29.92 -1.67
C TYR A 112 -15.08 30.19 -1.69
N TRP A 113 -14.38 29.83 -0.62
CA TRP A 113 -12.95 30.08 -0.49
C TRP A 113 -12.23 28.80 -0.10
N THR A 114 -11.07 28.57 -0.70
CA THR A 114 -10.22 27.41 -0.41
C THR A 114 -8.78 27.86 -0.25
N TRP A 115 -8.00 27.03 0.43
CA TRP A 115 -6.55 27.14 0.44
C TRP A 115 -6.02 26.34 -0.74
N ASP A 116 -5.53 27.04 -1.76
CA ASP A 116 -4.98 26.42 -2.96
C ASP A 116 -3.45 26.38 -2.84
N THR A 117 -2.84 25.23 -3.10
CA THR A 117 -1.38 25.10 -3.19
C THR A 117 -0.86 25.90 -4.38
N ILE A 118 0.01 26.86 -4.11
CA ILE A 118 0.64 27.71 -5.12
C ILE A 118 2.11 27.34 -5.36
N ASP A 119 2.75 26.68 -4.40
CA ASP A 119 4.12 26.21 -4.48
C ASP A 119 4.34 24.97 -3.61
N SER A 120 5.36 24.19 -3.94
CA SER A 120 5.75 23.01 -3.17
C SER A 120 7.26 22.81 -3.21
N GLU A 121 7.85 22.65 -2.03
CA GLU A 121 9.27 22.37 -1.84
C GLU A 121 9.45 21.01 -1.15
N SER A 122 10.53 20.30 -1.47
CA SER A 122 10.91 19.06 -0.81
C SER A 122 12.39 19.05 -0.47
N LYS A 123 12.71 18.79 0.79
CA LYS A 123 14.07 18.61 1.33
C LYS A 123 14.18 17.18 1.84
N HIS A 124 15.33 16.53 1.66
CA HIS A 124 15.56 15.16 2.10
C HIS A 124 17.03 14.94 2.46
N CYS A 125 17.29 13.97 3.32
CA CYS A 125 18.63 13.47 3.58
C CYS A 125 19.16 12.66 2.38
N GLU A 126 20.46 12.64 2.16
CA GLU A 126 21.10 11.79 1.15
C GLU A 126 21.61 10.47 1.76
N THR A 127 21.93 10.49 3.05
CA THR A 127 22.58 9.40 3.77
C THR A 127 21.74 8.92 4.96
N ILE A 128 21.54 7.61 5.01
CA ILE A 128 20.83 6.94 6.09
C ILE A 128 21.74 5.90 6.74
N SER A 129 21.53 5.64 8.03
CA SER A 129 22.15 4.54 8.75
C SER A 129 21.11 3.50 9.10
N PHE A 130 21.41 2.25 8.84
CA PHE A 130 20.60 1.12 9.26
C PHE A 130 21.49 0.07 9.95
N CYS A 131 21.14 -0.30 11.19
CA CYS A 131 21.94 -1.23 11.99
C CYS A 131 23.43 -0.85 12.08
N GLY A 132 23.73 0.46 12.19
CA GLY A 132 25.11 0.98 12.29
C GLY A 132 25.93 0.87 10.99
N SER A 133 25.30 0.62 9.85
CA SER A 133 25.91 0.69 8.52
C SER A 133 25.26 1.82 7.72
N GLU A 134 26.07 2.60 7.00
CA GLU A 134 25.60 3.74 6.22
C GLU A 134 25.25 3.33 4.79
N PHE A 135 24.15 3.88 4.27
CA PHE A 135 23.61 3.63 2.94
C PHE A 135 23.14 4.94 2.32
N GLN A 136 23.08 4.98 0.99
CA GLN A 136 22.35 6.03 0.30
C GLN A 136 20.84 5.89 0.57
N ARG A 137 20.12 7.00 0.68
CA ARG A 137 18.67 7.01 0.90
C ARG A 137 17.91 6.13 -0.09
N SER A 138 18.33 6.06 -1.36
CA SER A 138 17.68 5.22 -2.40
C SER A 138 17.66 3.72 -2.10
N LYS A 139 18.53 3.25 -1.18
CA LYS A 139 18.64 1.83 -0.84
C LYS A 139 17.45 1.32 -0.06
N ILE A 140 16.80 2.16 0.74
CA ILE A 140 15.72 1.77 1.65
C ILE A 140 14.55 2.71 1.39
N ASP A 141 13.38 2.15 1.12
CA ASP A 141 12.17 2.93 0.95
C ASP A 141 11.82 3.63 2.27
N THR A 142 11.73 4.96 2.22
CA THR A 142 11.45 5.77 3.41
C THR A 142 10.00 5.59 3.85
N PRO A 143 9.72 5.64 5.18
CA PRO A 143 8.36 5.59 5.68
C PRO A 143 7.48 6.72 5.12
N GLU A 144 6.16 6.53 5.21
CA GLU A 144 5.21 7.58 4.83
C GLU A 144 5.38 8.83 5.70
N SER A 145 5.39 9.99 5.04
CA SER A 145 5.38 11.28 5.72
C SER A 145 4.07 11.52 6.45
N HIS A 146 4.11 12.23 7.57
CA HIS A 146 2.94 12.67 8.32
C HIS A 146 2.86 14.19 8.36
N TYR A 147 1.67 14.73 8.65
CA TYR A 147 1.48 16.15 8.87
C TYR A 147 2.21 16.60 10.15
N ILE A 148 2.99 17.67 10.04
CA ILE A 148 3.74 18.26 11.15
C ILE A 148 2.95 19.45 11.69
N ASP A 149 2.87 20.52 10.90
CA ASP A 149 2.21 21.76 11.31
C ASP A 149 1.78 22.62 10.11
N THR A 150 1.01 23.67 10.37
CA THR A 150 0.64 24.72 9.42
C THR A 150 1.01 26.07 10.00
N VAL A 151 1.89 26.79 9.32
CA VAL A 151 2.38 28.10 9.76
C VAL A 151 1.80 29.20 8.89
N ASP A 152 1.26 30.26 9.52
CA ASP A 152 0.82 31.46 8.81
C ASP A 152 2.04 32.26 8.34
N THR A 153 2.15 32.49 7.04
CA THR A 153 3.27 33.20 6.42
C THR A 153 2.87 34.59 5.89
N GLY A 154 1.66 35.05 6.24
CA GLY A 154 1.18 36.39 5.98
C GLY A 154 -0.23 36.44 5.38
N TYR A 155 -0.53 37.54 4.70
CA TYR A 155 -1.89 37.83 4.24
C TYR A 155 -2.40 36.77 3.25
N HIS A 156 -3.33 35.93 3.74
CA HIS A 156 -3.90 34.82 2.99
C HIS A 156 -2.84 33.83 2.49
N LEU A 157 -1.73 33.69 3.21
CA LEU A 157 -0.67 32.73 2.90
C LEU A 157 -0.38 31.88 4.12
N ARG A 158 -0.20 30.58 3.89
CA ARG A 158 0.23 29.64 4.92
C ARG A 158 1.08 28.56 4.29
N GLU A 159 1.91 27.92 5.09
CA GLU A 159 2.70 26.76 4.69
C GLU A 159 2.26 25.56 5.50
N GLU A 160 1.91 24.47 4.81
CA GLU A 160 1.67 23.17 5.44
C GLU A 160 2.94 22.32 5.33
N PHE A 161 3.40 21.80 6.47
CA PHE A 161 4.60 21.00 6.59
C PHE A 161 4.23 19.54 6.80
N PHE A 162 4.85 18.66 6.03
CA PHE A 162 4.76 17.21 6.18
C PHE A 162 6.17 16.64 6.25
N GLY A 163 6.42 15.62 7.06
CA GLY A 163 7.75 15.04 7.13
C GLY A 163 7.81 13.62 7.64
N VAL A 164 9.00 13.07 7.49
CA VAL A 164 9.39 11.74 7.96
C VAL A 164 10.37 11.94 9.10
N ASP A 165 10.11 11.31 10.25
CA ASP A 165 10.98 11.46 11.43
C ASP A 165 12.42 11.04 11.10
N SER A 166 13.38 11.62 11.80
CA SER A 166 14.79 11.27 11.59
C SER A 166 15.15 9.86 12.06
N VAL A 167 14.33 9.21 12.90
CA VAL A 167 14.58 7.87 13.45
C VAL A 167 13.32 7.01 13.37
N HIS A 168 13.49 5.79 12.89
CA HIS A 168 12.45 4.77 12.81
C HIS A 168 12.99 3.41 13.23
N THR A 169 12.14 2.58 13.82
CA THR A 169 12.45 1.17 14.11
C THR A 169 11.55 0.30 13.26
N GLY A 170 12.08 -0.80 12.72
CA GLY A 170 11.32 -1.68 11.85
C GLY A 170 12.16 -2.77 11.23
N THR A 171 11.56 -3.49 10.29
CA THR A 171 12.21 -4.57 9.54
C THR A 171 12.41 -4.16 8.09
N ILE A 172 13.61 -4.33 7.54
CA ILE A 172 13.81 -4.28 6.08
C ILE A 172 13.70 -5.68 5.48
N PHE A 173 13.06 -5.79 4.33
CA PHE A 173 13.19 -6.94 3.45
C PHE A 173 14.12 -6.57 2.29
N THR A 174 15.27 -7.26 2.20
CA THR A 174 16.29 -6.94 1.20
C THR A 174 17.10 -8.16 0.80
N ASN A 175 17.76 -8.08 -0.36
CA ASN A 175 18.82 -9.02 -0.72
C ASN A 175 20.18 -8.47 -0.25
N MET A 176 20.88 -9.25 0.56
CA MET A 176 22.23 -8.98 1.02
C MET A 176 23.24 -9.66 0.09
N SER A 177 23.80 -8.89 -0.84
CA SER A 177 24.84 -9.33 -1.77
C SER A 177 25.87 -8.24 -2.00
N ASP A 178 27.08 -8.65 -2.40
CA ASP A 178 28.18 -7.78 -2.81
C ASP A 178 28.60 -6.78 -1.71
N GLY A 179 28.46 -7.18 -0.44
CA GLY A 179 28.79 -6.33 0.71
C GLY A 179 27.81 -5.17 0.93
N THR A 180 26.65 -5.18 0.29
CA THR A 180 25.60 -4.15 0.42
C THR A 180 24.21 -4.77 0.42
N ILE A 181 23.18 -3.92 0.31
CA ILE A 181 21.78 -4.29 0.17
C ILE A 181 21.24 -3.88 -1.20
N SER A 182 20.15 -4.51 -1.64
CA SER A 182 19.47 -4.16 -2.89
C SER A 182 18.95 -2.71 -2.87
N GLU A 183 18.82 -2.10 -4.05
CA GLU A 183 18.09 -0.83 -4.20
C GLU A 183 16.61 -1.02 -3.82
N HIS A 184 15.95 0.04 -3.33
CA HIS A 184 14.52 0.05 -3.01
C HIS A 184 14.10 -1.11 -2.09
N SER A 185 14.88 -1.33 -1.03
CA SER A 185 14.56 -2.31 0.00
C SER A 185 13.33 -1.83 0.79
N ILE A 186 12.35 -2.72 0.95
CA ILE A 186 11.07 -2.37 1.58
C ILE A 186 11.28 -2.26 3.09
N PHE A 187 10.88 -1.14 3.69
CA PHE A 187 10.91 -0.92 5.14
C PHE A 187 9.52 -1.08 5.77
N TYR A 188 9.39 -2.03 6.68
CA TYR A 188 8.19 -2.29 7.47
C TYR A 188 8.32 -1.61 8.83
N LYS A 189 7.69 -0.42 8.95
CA LYS A 189 7.76 0.42 10.16
C LYS A 189 7.09 -0.27 11.35
N ASN A 190 7.80 -0.33 12.47
CA ASN A 190 7.35 -0.89 13.74
C ASN A 190 6.92 -2.38 13.69
N GLU A 191 7.33 -3.12 12.66
CA GLU A 191 7.07 -4.56 12.55
C GLU A 191 8.37 -5.34 12.78
N SER A 192 8.28 -6.41 13.56
CA SER A 192 9.33 -7.42 13.70
C SER A 192 9.36 -8.36 12.48
N PRO A 193 10.44 -9.12 12.25
CA PRO A 193 10.54 -10.06 11.13
C PRO A 193 9.38 -11.07 11.08
N LYS A 194 8.92 -11.51 12.25
CA LYS A 194 7.78 -12.44 12.37
C LYS A 194 6.45 -11.78 12.02
N GLU A 195 6.25 -10.52 12.41
CA GLU A 195 5.05 -9.76 12.06
C GLU A 195 4.99 -9.49 10.56
N VAL A 196 6.12 -9.18 9.93
CA VAL A 196 6.20 -9.03 8.47
C VAL A 196 5.84 -10.32 7.74
N VAL A 197 6.39 -11.47 8.16
CA VAL A 197 6.02 -12.75 7.54
C VAL A 197 4.52 -13.00 7.67
N LYS A 198 3.96 -12.75 8.86
CA LYS A 198 2.53 -12.93 9.11
C LYS A 198 1.66 -11.97 8.30
N SER A 199 2.04 -10.70 8.16
CA SER A 199 1.26 -9.71 7.40
C SER A 199 1.22 -10.06 5.90
N ILE A 200 2.31 -10.63 5.36
CA ILE A 200 2.36 -11.15 4.00
C ILE A 200 1.48 -12.40 3.82
N GLU A 201 1.48 -13.32 4.79
CA GLU A 201 0.60 -14.51 4.78
C GLU A 201 -0.88 -14.12 4.80
N ASP A 202 -1.26 -13.21 5.70
CA ASP A 202 -2.65 -12.76 5.85
C ASP A 202 -3.16 -12.03 4.59
N GLY A 203 -2.29 -11.27 3.91
CA GLY A 203 -2.63 -10.55 2.67
C GLY A 203 -3.06 -11.48 1.53
N GLY A 204 -2.35 -12.60 1.35
CA GLY A 204 -2.69 -13.62 0.34
C GLY A 204 -4.08 -14.23 0.57
N PHE A 205 -4.41 -14.52 1.83
CA PHE A 205 -5.69 -15.10 2.22
C PHE A 205 -6.89 -14.20 1.87
N TRP A 206 -6.78 -12.89 2.12
CA TRP A 206 -7.87 -11.94 1.86
C TRP A 206 -8.27 -11.83 0.39
N TRP A 207 -7.31 -11.91 -0.55
CA TRP A 207 -7.63 -11.90 -1.98
C TRP A 207 -8.47 -13.10 -2.41
N ILE A 208 -8.18 -14.28 -1.85
CA ILE A 208 -8.92 -15.51 -2.13
C ILE A 208 -10.35 -15.39 -1.59
N VAL A 209 -10.52 -14.86 -0.37
CA VAL A 209 -11.84 -14.63 0.23
C VAL A 209 -12.67 -13.66 -0.63
N MET A 210 -12.10 -12.53 -1.04
CA MET A 210 -12.81 -11.56 -1.90
C MET A 210 -13.20 -12.16 -3.26
N PHE A 211 -12.32 -12.95 -3.85
CA PHE A 211 -12.61 -13.67 -5.09
C PHE A 211 -13.84 -14.57 -4.92
N TRP A 212 -13.89 -15.40 -3.87
CA TRP A 212 -15.03 -16.30 -3.65
C TRP A 212 -16.34 -15.56 -3.39
N ILE A 213 -16.31 -14.44 -2.67
CA ILE A 213 -17.51 -13.60 -2.46
C ILE A 213 -18.04 -13.11 -3.82
N PHE A 214 -17.18 -12.52 -4.64
CA PHE A 214 -17.56 -12.04 -5.97
C PHE A 214 -18.04 -13.20 -6.87
N TRP A 215 -17.35 -14.34 -6.83
CA TRP A 215 -17.63 -15.50 -7.67
C TRP A 215 -18.98 -16.15 -7.35
N ILE A 216 -19.35 -16.22 -6.07
CA ILE A 216 -20.65 -16.72 -5.62
C ILE A 216 -21.77 -15.78 -6.10
N ILE A 217 -21.57 -14.46 -5.99
CA ILE A 217 -22.52 -13.45 -6.49
C ILE A 217 -22.71 -13.59 -8.00
N LEU A 218 -21.60 -13.68 -8.75
CA LEU A 218 -21.62 -13.88 -10.20
C LEU A 218 -22.36 -15.17 -10.59
N THR A 219 -22.13 -16.25 -9.86
CA THR A 219 -22.82 -17.54 -10.07
C THR A 219 -24.33 -17.40 -9.82
N GLY A 220 -24.72 -16.69 -8.75
CA GLY A 220 -26.12 -16.38 -8.47
C GLY A 220 -26.78 -15.59 -9.61
N PHE A 221 -26.10 -14.59 -10.16
CA PHE A 221 -26.59 -13.84 -11.32
C PHE A 221 -26.70 -14.71 -12.58
N ALA A 222 -25.75 -15.61 -12.83
CA ALA A 222 -25.81 -16.52 -13.96
C ALA A 222 -27.03 -17.47 -13.87
N ILE A 223 -27.27 -18.04 -12.69
CA ILE A 223 -28.44 -18.89 -12.44
C ILE A 223 -29.74 -18.09 -12.56
N TYR A 224 -29.79 -16.88 -11.98
CA TYR A 224 -30.96 -16.01 -12.09
C TYR A 224 -31.25 -15.61 -13.54
N GLY A 225 -30.23 -15.19 -14.28
CA GLY A 225 -30.34 -14.86 -15.70
C GLY A 225 -30.80 -16.05 -16.54
N PHE A 226 -30.26 -17.25 -16.28
CA PHE A 226 -30.71 -18.48 -16.93
C PHE A 226 -32.19 -18.78 -16.64
N CYS A 227 -32.64 -18.59 -15.40
CA CYS A 227 -34.03 -18.82 -15.03
C CYS A 227 -34.96 -17.75 -15.64
N TYR A 228 -34.55 -16.47 -15.66
CA TYR A 228 -35.40 -15.35 -16.08
C TYR A 228 -35.54 -15.23 -17.61
N LEU A 229 -34.49 -15.55 -18.36
CA LEU A 229 -34.58 -15.70 -19.81
C LEU A 229 -35.41 -16.95 -20.09
N GLN A 230 -36.71 -16.77 -20.33
CA GLN A 230 -37.64 -17.84 -20.73
C GLN A 230 -37.08 -18.54 -21.98
N ASN A 231 -36.38 -19.63 -21.75
CA ASN A 231 -35.46 -20.16 -22.71
C ASN A 231 -36.17 -21.27 -23.50
N ASN A 232 -36.84 -20.87 -24.58
CA ASN A 232 -37.58 -21.74 -25.51
C ASN A 232 -36.67 -22.66 -26.35
N TRP A 233 -35.35 -22.61 -26.19
CA TRP A 233 -34.37 -23.40 -26.94
C TRP A 233 -34.29 -24.90 -26.56
N LEU A 234 -35.06 -25.35 -25.57
CA LEU A 234 -35.14 -26.75 -25.12
C LEU A 234 -36.53 -27.39 -25.41
N ASP A 235 -37.37 -26.70 -26.19
CA ASP A 235 -38.60 -27.26 -26.78
C ASP A 235 -38.31 -27.87 -28.16
#